data_AF-A0A8J4Y827-F1
#
_entry.id   AF-A0A8J4Y827-F1
#
_cell.length_a   1.000
_cell.length_b   1.000
_cell.length_c   1.000
_cell.angle_alpha   90.00
_cell.angle_beta   90.00
_cell.angle_gamma   90.00
#
_symmetry.space_group_name_H-M   'P 1'
#
loop_
_entity.id
_entity.type
_entity.pdbx_description
1 polymer ?
#
loop_
_entity_poly.entity_id
_entity_poly.type
_entity_poly.pdbx_seq_one_letter_code
_entity_poly.pdbx_strand_id
1 'polypeptide(L)'
;MEMQTPNTDITIIDGSALLWVIHWPVGGTVKTYVSNLRQHIERKLQKGDVYLVFDRYYEYSTKGVTRSARNTEASRVHQLKVTTELPSQKVILTVIENKKQLIDIVCTELKGDVSFHRNHIQNHKLIIISQDKTPIEISNGGLIINRGDMNTTHEEADIIIVQQMLMAA
;
A
#
# COMPACT_ATOMS: atom_id res chain seq x y z
N MET A 1 9.35 32.15 -19.08
CA MET A 1 9.01 32.23 -17.65
C MET A 1 8.71 30.81 -17.23
N GLU A 2 9.77 30.05 -16.88
CA GLU A 2 9.63 28.68 -16.42
C GLU A 2 8.89 28.71 -15.07
N MET A 3 7.71 28.10 -15.03
CA MET A 3 7.06 27.80 -13.76
C MET A 3 7.96 26.83 -13.02
N GLN A 4 8.72 27.33 -12.05
CA GLN A 4 9.28 26.49 -10.99
C GLN A 4 8.09 25.77 -10.33
N THR A 5 7.94 24.49 -10.63
CA THR A 5 7.11 23.61 -9.82
C THR A 5 7.59 23.73 -8.38
N PRO A 6 6.72 24.01 -7.41
CA PRO A 6 7.12 24.02 -6.01
C PRO A 6 7.81 22.70 -5.71
N ASN A 7 8.93 22.76 -5.00
CA ASN A 7 9.71 21.60 -4.60
C ASN A 7 8.89 20.84 -3.54
N THR A 8 7.92 20.05 -3.99
CA THR A 8 7.05 19.25 -3.13
C THR A 8 7.88 18.10 -2.59
N ASP A 9 7.96 17.97 -1.27
CA ASP A 9 8.61 16.81 -0.66
C ASP A 9 7.94 15.52 -1.16
N ILE A 10 8.74 14.55 -1.59
CA ILE A 10 8.23 13.25 -2.03
C ILE A 10 8.62 12.22 -0.98
N THR A 11 7.63 11.53 -0.42
CA THR A 11 7.84 10.39 0.49
C THR A 11 7.47 9.10 -0.22
N ILE A 12 8.44 8.23 -0.43
CA ILE A 12 8.20 6.87 -0.93
C ILE A 12 8.24 5.88 0.23
N ILE A 13 7.20 5.05 0.34
CA ILE A 13 7.00 4.11 1.44
C ILE A 13 6.95 2.69 0.88
N ASP A 14 7.83 1.82 1.38
CA ASP A 14 7.68 0.38 1.25
C ASP A 14 6.47 -0.07 2.09
N GLY A 15 5.34 -0.25 1.43
CA GLY A 15 4.10 -0.74 2.01
C GLY A 15 4.24 -2.17 2.54
N SER A 16 5.09 -3.00 1.94
CA SER A 16 5.35 -4.37 2.37
C SER A 16 6.02 -4.40 3.75
N ALA A 17 6.97 -3.48 4.00
CA ALA A 17 7.58 -3.26 5.31
C ALA A 17 6.63 -2.52 6.26
N LEU A 18 5.89 -1.52 5.78
CA LEU A 18 4.92 -0.76 6.59
C LEU A 18 3.92 -1.68 7.30
N LEU A 19 3.50 -2.76 6.65
CA LEU A 19 2.57 -3.73 7.23
C LEU A 19 3.05 -4.32 8.57
N TRP A 20 4.37 -4.44 8.74
CA TRP A 20 4.99 -4.96 9.96
C TRP A 20 5.14 -3.90 11.06
N VAL A 21 5.28 -2.63 10.67
CA VAL A 21 5.64 -1.54 11.58
C VAL A 21 4.41 -0.83 12.15
N ILE A 22 3.31 -0.78 11.40
CA ILE A 22 2.06 -0.21 11.91
C ILE A 22 1.54 -1.04 13.08
N HIS A 23 1.10 -0.35 14.14
CA HIS A 23 0.56 -0.98 15.34
C HIS A 23 -0.56 -1.96 14.98
N TRP A 24 -0.33 -3.23 15.34
CA TRP A 24 -1.29 -4.32 15.18
C TRP A 24 -2.26 -4.32 16.37
N PRO A 25 -3.53 -3.95 16.17
CA PRO A 25 -4.48 -3.82 17.28
C PRO A 25 -4.81 -5.19 17.87
N VAL A 26 -4.55 -5.36 19.18
CA VAL A 26 -4.91 -6.58 19.93
C VAL A 26 -6.41 -6.57 20.20
N GLY A 27 -7.13 -7.61 19.77
CA GLY A 27 -8.59 -7.68 19.86
C GLY A 27 -9.33 -6.67 18.98
N GLY A 28 -8.63 -6.02 18.05
CA GLY A 28 -9.22 -5.11 17.07
C GLY A 28 -9.68 -5.83 15.81
N THR A 29 -10.24 -5.05 14.89
CA THR A 29 -10.66 -5.55 13.57
C THR A 29 -9.66 -5.13 12.49
N VAL A 30 -9.79 -5.72 11.29
CA VAL A 30 -9.06 -5.25 10.11
C VAL A 30 -9.29 -3.74 9.90
N LYS A 31 -10.51 -3.24 10.10
CA LYS A 31 -10.82 -1.80 10.04
C LYS A 31 -9.96 -0.95 10.98
N THR A 32 -9.77 -1.42 12.21
CA THR A 32 -8.94 -0.72 13.20
C THR A 32 -7.50 -0.60 12.71
N TYR A 33 -6.96 -1.67 12.13
CA TYR A 33 -5.62 -1.67 11.55
C TYR A 33 -5.52 -0.74 10.33
N VAL A 34 -6.49 -0.80 9.41
CA VAL A 34 -6.56 0.11 8.26
C VAL A 34 -6.59 1.57 8.73
N SER A 35 -7.32 1.88 9.80
CA SER A 35 -7.38 3.22 10.38
C SER A 35 -6.01 3.68 10.89
N ASN A 36 -5.25 2.80 11.57
CA ASN A 36 -3.89 3.09 12.04
C ASN A 36 -2.93 3.37 10.87
N LEU A 37 -3.03 2.57 9.81
CA LEU A 37 -2.22 2.72 8.61
C LEU A 37 -2.58 4.02 7.88
N ARG A 38 -3.87 4.32 7.71
CA ARG A 38 -4.37 5.56 7.11
C ARG A 38 -3.85 6.78 7.89
N GLN A 39 -3.93 6.77 9.22
CA GLN A 39 -3.39 7.85 10.06
C GLN A 39 -1.87 8.03 9.91
N HIS A 40 -1.14 6.95 9.61
CA HIS A 40 0.28 7.09 9.26
C HIS A 40 0.47 7.82 7.93
N ILE A 41 -0.30 7.45 6.90
CA ILE A 41 -0.25 8.08 5.56
C ILE A 41 -0.68 9.55 5.64
N GLU A 42 -1.74 9.87 6.38
CA GLU A 42 -2.22 11.25 6.62
C GLU A 42 -1.08 12.16 7.10
N ARG A 43 -0.29 11.70 8.08
CA ARG A 43 0.85 12.47 8.62
C ARG A 43 1.97 12.69 7.61
N LYS A 44 2.11 11.79 6.62
CA LYS A 44 3.09 11.93 5.54
C LYS A 44 2.58 12.89 4.46
N LEU A 45 1.29 12.78 4.11
CA LEU A 45 0.62 13.67 3.17
C LEU A 45 0.59 15.12 3.64
N GLN A 46 0.64 15.39 4.94
CA GLN A 46 0.78 16.76 5.46
C GLN A 46 2.10 17.44 5.07
N LYS A 47 3.11 16.66 4.65
CA LYS A 47 4.44 17.17 4.30
C LYS A 47 4.66 17.22 2.80
N GLY A 48 3.99 16.36 2.04
CA GLY A 48 4.33 16.15 0.64
C GLY A 48 3.58 15.00 -0.01
N ASP A 49 3.92 14.73 -1.27
CA ASP A 49 3.34 13.65 -2.04
C ASP A 49 3.80 12.29 -1.50
N VAL A 50 2.90 11.32 -1.46
CA VAL A 50 3.17 9.99 -0.90
C VAL A 50 3.03 8.91 -1.97
N TYR A 51 4.06 8.09 -2.12
CA TYR A 51 4.08 6.91 -2.97
C TYR A 51 4.09 5.67 -2.07
N LEU A 52 2.96 4.99 -1.97
CA LEU A 52 2.81 3.74 -1.21
C LEU A 52 3.00 2.55 -2.14
N VAL A 53 4.07 1.77 -1.92
CA VAL A 53 4.49 0.70 -2.83
C VAL A 53 4.44 -0.66 -2.13
N PHE A 54 3.57 -1.55 -2.59
CA PHE A 54 3.52 -2.93 -2.11
C PHE A 54 4.22 -3.90 -3.08
N ASP A 55 4.74 -5.01 -2.54
CA ASP A 55 5.17 -6.14 -3.37
C ASP A 55 4.01 -6.68 -4.22
N ARG A 56 4.33 -7.17 -5.41
CA ARG A 56 3.44 -7.98 -6.24
C ARG A 56 3.75 -9.46 -6.06
N TYR A 57 2.70 -10.27 -5.98
CA TYR A 57 2.79 -11.68 -5.68
C TYR A 57 2.23 -12.50 -6.85
N TYR A 58 3.08 -12.84 -7.81
CA TYR A 58 2.71 -13.72 -8.93
C TYR A 58 2.85 -15.21 -8.56
N GLU A 59 1.94 -16.03 -9.11
CA GLU A 59 1.78 -17.46 -8.77
C GLU A 59 3.01 -18.33 -9.15
N TYR A 60 3.84 -17.88 -10.09
CA TYR A 60 5.00 -18.61 -10.61
C TYR A 60 6.32 -17.83 -10.53
N SER A 61 6.41 -16.88 -9.60
CA SER A 61 7.66 -16.17 -9.35
C SER A 61 8.74 -17.10 -8.76
N THR A 62 10.01 -16.86 -9.10
CA THR A 62 11.17 -17.48 -8.42
C THR A 62 11.13 -17.25 -6.90
N LYS A 63 10.50 -16.16 -6.43
CA LYS A 63 10.21 -15.92 -5.01
C LYS A 63 9.00 -16.68 -4.47
N GLY A 64 8.03 -17.02 -5.31
CA GLY A 64 6.93 -17.92 -4.93
C GLY A 64 7.47 -19.26 -4.42
N VAL A 65 8.47 -19.81 -5.10
CA VAL A 65 9.11 -21.09 -4.75
C VAL A 65 9.85 -21.03 -3.40
N THR A 66 10.59 -19.96 -3.12
CA THR A 66 11.32 -19.80 -1.84
C THR A 66 10.42 -19.36 -0.69
N ARG A 67 9.32 -18.64 -0.95
CA ARG A 67 8.31 -18.29 0.07
C ARG A 67 7.44 -19.49 0.45
N SER A 68 7.16 -20.40 -0.48
CA SER A 68 6.53 -21.69 -0.18
C SER A 68 7.34 -22.52 0.83
N ALA A 69 8.67 -22.37 0.86
CA ALA A 69 9.51 -23.02 1.88
C ALA A 69 9.34 -22.43 3.30
N ARG A 70 8.72 -21.24 3.44
CA ARG A 70 8.34 -20.65 4.76
C ARG A 70 6.92 -21.04 5.21
N ASN A 71 6.13 -21.66 4.34
CA ASN A 71 4.82 -22.25 4.67
C ASN A 71 5.01 -23.63 5.35
N THR A 72 5.81 -23.70 6.41
CA THR A 72 6.13 -24.97 7.10
C THR A 72 5.09 -25.44 8.11
N GLU A 73 3.97 -24.75 8.25
CA GLU A 73 2.83 -25.20 9.05
C GLU A 73 1.56 -24.98 8.24
N ALA A 74 0.47 -25.69 8.55
CA ALA A 74 -0.82 -25.59 7.86
C ALA A 74 -1.36 -24.15 7.89
N SER A 75 -0.88 -23.31 6.97
CA SER A 75 -1.18 -21.89 6.85
C SER A 75 -2.61 -21.75 6.36
N ARG A 76 -3.54 -21.59 7.30
CA ARG A 76 -4.94 -21.36 6.97
C ARG A 76 -5.07 -20.03 6.25
N VAL A 77 -5.63 -20.07 5.05
CA VAL A 77 -6.09 -18.86 4.37
C VAL A 77 -7.31 -18.36 5.11
N HIS A 78 -7.22 -17.16 5.68
CA HIS A 78 -8.32 -16.49 6.33
C HIS A 78 -9.20 -15.82 5.27
N GLN A 79 -10.50 -15.69 5.55
CA GLN A 79 -11.43 -14.90 4.75
C GLN A 79 -11.52 -13.51 5.40
N LEU A 80 -10.53 -12.65 5.10
CA LEU A 80 -10.46 -11.33 5.72
C LEU A 80 -11.55 -10.43 5.16
N LYS A 81 -12.21 -9.70 6.05
CA LYS A 81 -13.14 -8.61 5.77
C LYS A 81 -12.79 -7.47 6.70
N VAL A 82 -13.23 -6.26 6.37
CA VAL A 82 -13.05 -5.06 7.20
C VAL A 82 -13.53 -5.28 8.65
N THR A 83 -14.61 -6.06 8.83
CA THR A 83 -15.19 -6.38 10.14
C THR A 83 -14.60 -7.60 10.83
N THR A 84 -13.74 -8.37 10.16
CA THR A 84 -13.11 -9.56 10.74
C THR A 84 -12.22 -9.16 11.91
N GLU A 85 -12.31 -9.88 13.02
CA GLU A 85 -11.34 -9.77 14.12
C GLU A 85 -9.95 -10.07 13.56
N LEU A 86 -9.01 -9.16 13.77
CA LEU A 86 -7.72 -9.22 13.13
C LEU A 86 -6.89 -10.37 13.73
N PRO A 87 -6.58 -11.44 12.96
CA PRO A 87 -5.77 -12.53 13.48
C PRO A 87 -4.36 -12.04 13.82
N SER A 88 -3.54 -12.88 14.46
CA SER A 88 -2.17 -12.46 14.80
C SER A 88 -1.39 -11.97 13.56
N GLN A 89 -0.57 -10.94 13.76
CA GLN A 89 0.23 -10.32 12.68
C GLN A 89 1.03 -11.36 11.91
N LYS A 90 1.67 -12.30 12.61
CA LYS A 90 2.47 -13.36 11.99
C LYS A 90 1.62 -14.21 11.05
N VAL A 91 0.44 -14.67 11.48
CA VAL A 91 -0.46 -15.51 10.67
C VAL A 91 -0.93 -14.81 9.38
N ILE A 92 -1.16 -13.50 9.44
CA ILE A 92 -1.57 -12.73 8.26
C ILE A 92 -0.39 -12.43 7.34
N LEU A 93 0.74 -11.98 7.88
CA LEU A 93 1.83 -11.45 7.07
C LEU A 93 2.81 -12.52 6.56
N THR A 94 2.82 -13.74 7.12
CA THR A 94 3.64 -14.86 6.60
C THR A 94 2.96 -15.67 5.53
N VAL A 95 1.62 -15.61 5.43
CA VAL A 95 0.84 -16.32 4.41
C VAL A 95 0.52 -15.36 3.27
N ILE A 96 1.05 -15.64 2.08
CA ILE A 96 0.94 -14.74 0.91
C ILE A 96 -0.52 -14.36 0.62
N GLU A 97 -1.43 -15.34 0.60
CA GLU A 97 -2.83 -15.07 0.29
C GLU A 97 -3.54 -14.21 1.35
N ASN A 98 -3.18 -14.37 2.63
CA ASN A 98 -3.70 -13.50 3.70
C ASN A 98 -3.15 -12.07 3.55
N LYS A 99 -1.86 -11.96 3.23
CA LYS A 99 -1.20 -10.66 3.00
C LYS A 99 -1.79 -9.94 1.79
N LYS A 100 -2.02 -10.65 0.67
CA LYS A 100 -2.72 -10.10 -0.51
C LYS A 100 -4.10 -9.58 -0.16
N GLN A 101 -4.91 -10.36 0.56
CA GLN A 101 -6.24 -9.93 1.01
C GLN A 101 -6.17 -8.67 1.88
N LEU A 102 -5.21 -8.59 2.81
CA LEU A 102 -5.04 -7.40 3.64
C LEU A 102 -4.64 -6.17 2.81
N ILE A 103 -3.71 -6.32 1.86
CA ILE A 103 -3.30 -5.25 0.95
C ILE A 103 -4.49 -4.75 0.13
N ASP A 104 -5.30 -5.68 -0.41
CA ASP A 104 -6.48 -5.33 -1.20
C ASP A 104 -7.51 -4.54 -0.38
N ILE A 105 -7.79 -4.98 0.86
CA ILE A 105 -8.66 -4.23 1.79
C ILE A 105 -8.08 -2.83 2.07
N VAL A 106 -6.78 -2.72 2.37
CA VAL A 106 -6.13 -1.43 2.61
C VAL A 106 -6.29 -0.50 1.41
N CYS A 107 -5.96 -0.98 0.20
CA CYS A 107 -6.09 -0.21 -1.03
C CYS A 107 -7.54 0.22 -1.29
N THR A 108 -8.49 -0.69 -1.09
CA THR A 108 -9.92 -0.43 -1.29
C THR A 108 -10.44 0.64 -0.32
N GLU A 109 -10.11 0.51 0.96
CA GLU A 109 -10.54 1.48 1.98
C GLU A 109 -9.89 2.85 1.75
N LEU A 110 -8.58 2.91 1.42
CA LEU A 110 -7.91 4.17 1.10
C LEU A 110 -8.50 4.83 -0.15
N LYS A 111 -8.92 4.06 -1.14
CA LYS A 111 -9.54 4.54 -2.38
C LYS A 111 -11.01 4.93 -2.20
N GLY A 112 -11.72 4.35 -1.23
CA GLY A 112 -13.13 4.63 -0.98
C GLY A 112 -13.41 5.73 0.06
N ASP A 113 -12.40 6.15 0.83
CA ASP A 113 -12.59 7.09 1.94
C ASP A 113 -12.63 8.56 1.48
N VAL A 114 -13.84 8.99 1.08
CA VAL A 114 -14.14 10.36 0.63
C VAL A 114 -13.76 11.41 1.68
N SER A 115 -13.93 11.09 2.98
CA SER A 115 -13.60 12.05 4.05
C SER A 115 -12.09 12.23 4.16
N PHE A 116 -11.33 11.14 4.08
CA PHE A 116 -9.87 11.18 4.04
C PHE A 116 -9.37 12.00 2.84
N HIS A 117 -9.92 11.77 1.64
CA HIS A 117 -9.48 12.51 0.45
C HIS A 117 -9.74 14.01 0.59
N ARG A 118 -10.95 14.38 0.96
CA ARG A 118 -11.36 15.79 1.10
C ARG A 118 -10.53 16.50 2.15
N ASN A 119 -10.15 15.83 3.24
CA ASN A 119 -9.46 16.49 4.36
C ASN A 119 -7.94 16.45 4.24
N HIS A 120 -7.37 15.48 3.53
CA HIS A 120 -5.93 15.20 3.56
C HIS A 120 -5.24 15.11 2.20
N ILE A 121 -5.99 15.13 1.08
CA ILE A 121 -5.45 15.00 -0.28
C ILE A 121 -5.89 16.19 -1.16
N GLN A 122 -5.91 17.42 -0.60
CA GLN A 122 -6.22 18.62 -1.39
C GLN A 122 -5.00 19.17 -2.13
N ASN A 123 -3.85 19.19 -1.45
CA ASN A 123 -2.63 19.85 -1.93
C ASN A 123 -1.57 18.85 -2.40
N HIS A 124 -1.59 17.65 -1.83
CA HIS A 124 -0.64 16.58 -2.10
C HIS A 124 -1.37 15.36 -2.62
N LYS A 125 -0.68 14.52 -3.41
CA LYS A 125 -1.24 13.30 -3.98
C LYS A 125 -0.77 12.06 -3.25
N LEU A 126 -1.63 11.04 -3.25
CA LEU A 126 -1.31 9.68 -2.83
C LEU A 126 -1.27 8.79 -4.07
N ILE A 127 -0.11 8.21 -4.36
CA ILE A 127 0.05 7.19 -5.40
C ILE A 127 0.17 5.83 -4.74
N ILE A 128 -0.69 4.90 -5.13
CA ILE A 128 -0.73 3.53 -4.63
C ILE A 128 -0.28 2.59 -5.75
N ILE A 129 0.79 1.85 -5.48
CA ILE A 129 1.30 0.78 -6.34
C ILE A 129 1.07 -0.54 -5.62
N SER A 130 0.14 -1.36 -6.13
CA SER A 130 -0.28 -2.62 -5.51
C SER A 130 -0.11 -3.80 -6.49
N GLN A 131 -0.93 -4.85 -6.37
CA GLN A 131 -0.93 -6.00 -7.27
C GLN A 131 -1.20 -5.61 -8.73
N ASP A 132 -2.01 -4.57 -8.94
CA ASP A 132 -2.32 -4.08 -10.27
C ASP A 132 -1.08 -3.49 -10.93
N LYS A 133 -0.93 -3.79 -12.22
CA LYS A 133 0.20 -3.31 -13.03
C LYS A 133 0.23 -1.79 -13.12
N THR A 134 -0.94 -1.17 -13.16
CA THR A 134 -1.13 0.26 -13.28
C THR A 134 -1.36 0.89 -11.91
N PRO A 135 -0.47 1.78 -11.45
CA PRO A 135 -0.69 2.53 -10.22
C PRO A 135 -1.94 3.41 -10.26
N ILE A 136 -2.46 3.71 -9.08
CA ILE A 136 -3.58 4.64 -8.91
C ILE A 136 -3.06 5.88 -8.20
N GLU A 137 -3.36 7.04 -8.73
CA GLU A 137 -3.19 8.32 -8.06
C GLU A 137 -4.52 8.79 -7.49
N ILE A 138 -4.50 9.28 -6.26
CA ILE A 138 -5.59 10.01 -5.61
C ILE A 138 -5.09 11.43 -5.39
N SER A 139 -5.78 12.42 -5.96
CA SER A 139 -5.41 13.83 -5.88
C SER A 139 -6.65 14.73 -5.84
N ASN A 140 -6.47 16.04 -5.65
CA ASN A 140 -7.53 17.06 -5.74
C ASN A 140 -8.80 16.76 -4.93
N GLY A 141 -8.63 16.25 -3.71
CA GLY A 141 -9.72 15.99 -2.77
C GLY A 141 -10.55 14.74 -3.09
N GLY A 142 -10.10 13.88 -4.01
CA GLY A 142 -10.77 12.59 -4.31
C GLY A 142 -10.83 12.22 -5.80
N LEU A 143 -10.13 12.94 -6.67
CA LEU A 143 -9.96 12.55 -8.07
C LEU A 143 -9.05 11.31 -8.13
N ILE A 144 -9.54 10.25 -8.77
CA ILE A 144 -8.82 8.98 -8.94
C ILE A 144 -8.34 8.88 -10.39
N ILE A 145 -7.04 8.74 -10.59
CA ILE A 145 -6.40 8.67 -11.91
C ILE A 145 -5.61 7.36 -12.02
N ASN A 146 -5.79 6.63 -13.12
CA ASN A 146 -4.94 5.49 -13.44
C ASN A 146 -3.66 5.98 -14.11
N ARG A 147 -2.49 5.71 -13.51
CA ARG A 147 -1.19 6.15 -13.98
C ARG A 147 -0.56 5.11 -14.92
N GLY A 148 -1.12 4.98 -16.12
CA GLY A 148 -0.63 4.05 -17.15
C GLY A 148 0.82 4.32 -17.56
N ASP A 149 1.28 5.55 -17.41
CA ASP A 149 2.66 6.00 -17.60
C ASP A 149 3.64 5.42 -16.57
N MET A 150 3.16 5.01 -15.39
CA MET A 150 3.95 4.41 -14.31
C MET A 150 3.80 2.88 -14.25
N ASN A 151 3.34 2.27 -15.33
CA ASN A 151 3.18 0.82 -15.40
C ASN A 151 4.54 0.13 -15.16
N THR A 152 4.55 -0.82 -14.25
CA THR A 152 5.71 -1.67 -13.97
C THR A 152 5.30 -3.13 -14.06
N THR A 153 6.25 -4.03 -14.25
CA THR A 153 6.03 -5.49 -14.19
C THR A 153 6.86 -6.14 -13.09
N HIS A 154 7.67 -5.35 -12.37
CA HIS A 154 8.49 -5.85 -11.28
C HIS A 154 7.64 -6.25 -10.08
N GLU A 155 8.16 -7.22 -9.34
CA GLU A 155 7.49 -7.80 -8.18
C GLU A 155 7.84 -7.11 -6.87
N GLU A 156 9.07 -6.61 -6.76
CA GLU A 156 9.64 -6.21 -5.49
C GLU A 156 9.45 -4.72 -5.26
N ALA A 157 8.94 -4.37 -4.07
CA ALA A 157 8.69 -2.98 -3.72
C ALA A 157 9.97 -2.14 -3.80
N ASP A 158 11.12 -2.66 -3.39
CA ASP A 158 12.42 -1.97 -3.47
C ASP A 158 12.82 -1.63 -4.92
N ILE A 159 12.67 -2.56 -5.86
CA ILE A 159 12.93 -2.32 -7.29
C ILE A 159 11.97 -1.25 -7.83
N ILE A 160 10.69 -1.36 -7.49
CA ILE A 160 9.67 -0.39 -7.91
C ILE A 160 9.99 0.98 -7.31
N ILE A 161 10.39 1.05 -6.04
CA ILE A 161 10.78 2.29 -5.35
C ILE A 161 11.95 2.96 -6.08
N VAL A 162 12.98 2.21 -6.48
CA VAL A 162 14.09 2.78 -7.27
C VAL A 162 13.60 3.36 -8.59
N GLN A 163 12.70 2.66 -9.29
CA GLN A 163 12.08 3.20 -10.51
C GLN A 163 11.31 4.49 -10.24
N GLN A 164 10.56 4.53 -9.14
CA GLN A 164 9.81 5.73 -8.77
C GLN A 164 10.71 6.89 -8.36
N MET A 165 11.81 6.64 -7.66
CA MET A 165 12.81 7.67 -7.36
C MET A 165 13.40 8.27 -8.64
N LEU A 166 13.67 7.45 -9.66
CA LEU A 166 14.18 7.92 -10.95
C LEU A 166 13.14 8.73 -11.75
N MET A 167 11.86 8.38 -11.64
CA MET A 167 10.77 9.10 -12.33
C MET A 167 10.32 10.38 -11.60
N ALA A 168 10.62 10.47 -10.30
CA ALA A 168 10.28 11.61 -9.45
C ALA A 168 11.40 12.68 -9.37
N ALA A 169 12.61 12.35 -9.82
CA ALA A 169 13.76 13.26 -9.93
C ALA A 169 13.74 14.05 -11.24
#